data_AF-A0A1C4GKV6-F1
#
_entry.id   AF-A0A1C4GKV6-F1
#
_cell.length_a   1.000
_cell.length_b   1.000
_cell.length_c   1.000
_cell.angle_alpha   90.00
_cell.angle_beta   90.00
_cell.angle_gamma   90.00
#
_symmetry.space_group_name_H-M   'P 1'
#
loop_
_entity.id
_entity.type
_entity.pdbx_description
1 polymer ?
#
loop_
_entity_poly.entity_id
_entity_poly.type
_entity_poly.pdbx_seq_one_letter_code
_entity_poly.pdbx_strand_id
1 'polypeptide(L)'
;MGSQYVKSEIHSLYEICGRGPQVFNLFDASRITEGKYVNTVGALSDNVAYFASDMLPVQDNAQYVFTKQVAHLAFYGFDKKFISYAGAVDANTPFTTPEGTFFVRFSQTLSTGADTQVLTKGTSAPSVYMGYGWRDWYRQDLKSHQQTVELFNKNFPGANLVNRNEVLMGYALSTNGSVTANNSYYVTDFIPVAPLATYICNKASNVVCCYDVTLKKVDVLSIHTNTPFTTPADAAYIRLHATPLNSADTLMLLHGSDMPADYVPSGAPNKQDITQTSLQISRAPSMRHCRQGAISLTRAVLRWVIPFHIRMAPWARMPRMPSPILSR
;
A
#
# COMPACT_ATOMS: atom_id res chain seq x y z
N MET A 1 21.21 10.16 25.22
CA MET A 1 20.80 9.83 23.84
C MET A 1 19.54 8.94 23.78
N GLY A 2 18.59 9.04 24.73
CA GLY A 2 17.49 8.07 24.86
C GLY A 2 16.06 8.61 24.61
N SER A 3 15.90 9.84 24.12
CA SER A 3 14.57 10.48 24.03
C SER A 3 14.05 10.70 22.60
N GLN A 4 14.90 10.53 21.56
CA GLN A 4 14.48 10.70 20.16
C GLN A 4 13.87 9.42 19.55
N TYR A 5 14.28 8.24 20.01
CA TYR A 5 13.82 6.96 19.46
C TYR A 5 12.34 6.66 19.76
N VAL A 6 11.86 6.95 20.98
CA VAL A 6 10.44 6.76 21.32
C VAL A 6 9.54 7.75 20.57
N LYS A 7 10.07 8.95 20.31
CA LYS A 7 9.40 10.04 19.60
C LYS A 7 9.18 9.67 18.12
N SER A 8 10.19 9.08 17.47
CA SER A 8 10.09 8.59 16.07
C SER A 8 9.34 7.26 15.96
N GLU A 9 9.43 6.35 16.92
CA GLU A 9 8.68 5.08 16.91
C GLU A 9 7.18 5.28 17.12
N ILE A 10 6.75 6.24 17.97
CA ILE A 10 5.32 6.57 18.12
C ILE A 10 4.80 7.36 16.91
N HIS A 11 5.58 8.31 16.36
CA HIS A 11 5.24 9.01 15.11
C HIS A 11 5.10 8.04 13.93
N SER A 12 6.01 7.07 13.88
CA SER A 12 5.99 6.03 12.87
C SER A 12 4.97 4.94 13.16
N LEU A 13 4.47 4.73 14.38
CA LEU A 13 3.27 3.88 14.58
C LEU A 13 2.01 4.51 13.96
N TYR A 14 1.92 5.84 13.91
CA TYR A 14 0.86 6.54 13.18
C TYR A 14 1.07 6.55 11.64
N GLU A 15 2.30 6.38 11.13
CA GLU A 15 2.61 6.43 9.68
C GLU A 15 3.04 5.10 9.01
N ILE A 16 3.66 4.15 9.73
CA ILE A 16 4.04 2.79 9.28
C ILE A 16 2.79 1.96 8.98
N CYS A 17 1.67 2.34 9.57
CA CYS A 17 0.40 2.05 8.96
C CYS A 17 0.29 2.89 7.67
N GLY A 18 0.79 2.39 6.54
CA GLY A 18 0.31 2.76 5.20
C GLY A 18 -1.21 2.55 4.98
N ARG A 19 -1.94 2.30 6.08
CA ARG A 19 -3.37 2.06 6.28
C ARG A 19 -4.11 3.27 6.89
N GLY A 20 -3.53 4.46 6.92
CA GLY A 20 -4.24 5.67 7.36
C GLY A 20 -5.09 6.25 6.23
N PRO A 21 -6.43 6.35 6.33
CA PRO A 21 -7.25 7.10 5.38
C PRO A 21 -6.75 8.55 5.32
N GLN A 22 -6.63 9.09 4.11
CA GLN A 22 -6.56 10.53 3.95
C GLN A 22 -7.94 11.09 4.29
N VAL A 23 -7.94 12.09 5.16
CA VAL A 23 -9.08 12.77 5.80
C VAL A 23 -9.55 12.13 7.10
N PHE A 24 -8.89 12.53 8.18
CA PHE A 24 -9.41 12.43 9.55
C PHE A 24 -9.74 13.83 10.03
N ASN A 25 -10.94 13.99 10.60
CA ASN A 25 -11.14 15.04 11.59
C ASN A 25 -10.38 14.64 12.86
N LEU A 26 -9.30 15.34 13.16
CA LEU A 26 -8.49 15.12 14.36
C LEU A 26 -9.17 15.66 15.62
N PHE A 27 -10.18 16.53 15.48
CA PHE A 27 -10.87 17.17 16.57
C PHE A 27 -12.10 16.38 17.02
N ASP A 28 -12.17 16.13 18.33
CA ASP A 28 -13.31 15.52 19.00
C ASP A 28 -14.07 16.58 19.82
N ALA A 29 -15.27 16.94 19.34
CA ALA A 29 -16.12 17.93 19.98
C ALA A 29 -16.64 17.48 21.36
N SER A 30 -16.66 16.17 21.66
CA SER A 30 -17.14 15.66 22.95
C SER A 30 -16.14 15.89 24.10
N ARG A 31 -14.89 16.24 23.78
CA ARG A 31 -13.78 16.39 24.74
C ARG A 31 -13.36 17.85 24.96
N ILE A 32 -14.21 18.80 24.60
CA ILE A 32 -13.93 20.22 24.82
C ILE A 32 -14.03 20.58 26.31
N THR A 33 -13.27 21.60 26.69
CA THR A 33 -13.41 22.26 27.99
C THR A 33 -13.99 23.64 27.78
N GLU A 34 -15.26 23.82 28.08
CA GLU A 34 -15.94 25.11 27.99
C GLU A 34 -15.46 26.09 29.08
N GLY A 35 -15.61 27.37 28.80
CA GLY A 35 -15.20 28.44 29.72
C GLY A 35 -13.69 28.62 29.83
N LYS A 36 -12.91 27.98 28.96
CA LYS A 36 -11.46 28.04 28.93
C LYS A 36 -10.97 28.42 27.55
N TYR A 37 -9.85 29.12 27.51
CA TYR A 37 -9.07 29.33 26.30
C TYR A 37 -7.58 29.05 26.55
N VAL A 38 -6.84 28.73 25.49
CA VAL A 38 -5.39 28.57 25.54
C VAL A 38 -4.71 29.93 25.42
N ASN A 39 -3.87 30.26 26.39
CA ASN A 39 -3.18 31.55 26.43
C ASN A 39 -1.83 31.50 25.71
N THR A 40 -1.15 32.65 25.65
CA THR A 40 0.13 32.83 24.94
C THR A 40 1.31 32.06 25.53
N VAL A 41 1.15 31.45 26.71
CA VAL A 41 2.15 30.58 27.35
C VAL A 41 1.73 29.11 27.35
N GLY A 42 0.67 28.76 26.60
CA GLY A 42 0.19 27.38 26.44
C GLY A 42 -0.60 26.82 27.63
N ALA A 43 -0.93 27.64 28.62
CA ALA A 43 -1.80 27.24 29.72
C ALA A 43 -3.27 27.57 29.40
N LEU A 44 -4.19 26.94 30.15
CA LEU A 44 -5.61 27.28 30.08
C LEU A 44 -5.92 28.44 31.01
N SER A 45 -6.60 29.45 30.49
CA SER A 45 -7.11 30.60 31.24
C SER A 45 -8.63 30.66 31.12
N ASP A 46 -9.28 31.26 32.11
CA ASP A 46 -10.74 31.38 32.18
C ASP A 46 -11.28 32.40 31.18
N ASN A 47 -12.24 31.98 30.36
CA ASN A 47 -13.08 32.85 29.55
C ASN A 47 -14.36 32.10 29.11
N VAL A 48 -15.50 32.51 29.64
CA VAL A 48 -16.82 31.90 29.38
C VAL A 48 -17.27 31.95 27.91
N ALA A 49 -16.68 32.82 27.09
CA ALA A 49 -17.02 32.92 25.67
C ALA A 49 -16.37 31.83 24.80
N TYR A 50 -15.41 31.08 25.34
CA TYR A 50 -14.58 30.14 24.59
C TYR A 50 -14.73 28.70 25.08
N PHE A 51 -14.36 27.78 24.20
CA PHE A 51 -13.97 26.43 24.58
C PHE A 51 -12.51 26.19 24.17
N ALA A 52 -11.83 25.36 24.94
CA ALA A 52 -10.54 24.80 24.57
C ALA A 52 -10.70 23.36 24.10
N SER A 53 -10.01 22.99 23.04
CA SER A 53 -9.91 21.58 22.63
C SER A 53 -9.10 20.78 23.66
N ASP A 54 -9.22 19.46 23.61
CA ASP A 54 -8.17 18.63 24.19
C ASP A 54 -6.87 18.74 23.36
N MET A 55 -5.80 18.09 23.82
CA MET A 55 -4.55 17.96 23.08
C MET A 55 -4.77 17.05 21.87
N LEU A 56 -4.65 17.62 20.68
CA LEU A 56 -4.84 16.93 19.41
C LEU A 56 -3.47 16.47 18.89
N PRO A 57 -3.28 15.19 18.57
CA PRO A 57 -2.02 14.69 18.04
C PRO A 57 -1.80 15.24 16.63
N VAL A 58 -0.60 15.77 16.38
CA VAL A 58 -0.16 16.26 15.07
C VAL A 58 1.28 15.84 14.81
N GLN A 59 1.70 16.04 13.57
CA GLN A 59 3.08 15.87 13.16
C GLN A 59 3.80 17.20 13.14
N ASP A 60 5.12 17.17 13.34
CA ASP A 60 5.95 18.35 13.18
C ASP A 60 6.20 18.65 11.69
N ASN A 61 6.47 19.92 11.39
CA ASN A 61 6.70 20.41 10.02
C ASN A 61 5.63 19.99 8.99
N ALA A 62 4.40 19.72 9.44
CA ALA A 62 3.27 19.33 8.61
C ALA A 62 2.23 20.46 8.53
N GLN A 63 1.47 20.46 7.44
CA GLN A 63 0.40 21.42 7.21
C GLN A 63 -0.96 20.87 7.64
N TYR A 64 -1.78 21.75 8.21
CA TYR A 64 -3.11 21.45 8.70
C TYR A 64 -4.07 22.60 8.39
N VAL A 65 -5.37 22.30 8.33
CA VAL A 65 -6.44 23.26 8.05
C VAL A 65 -7.60 23.05 9.02
N PHE A 66 -8.16 24.16 9.51
CA PHE A 66 -9.44 24.19 10.23
C PHE A 66 -10.60 24.56 9.28
N THR A 67 -11.78 23.96 9.44
CA THR A 67 -12.98 24.39 8.67
C THR A 67 -13.59 25.68 9.20
N LYS A 68 -13.34 26.03 10.46
CA LYS A 68 -13.79 27.26 11.09
C LYS A 68 -12.63 28.01 11.73
N GLN A 69 -12.78 29.32 11.85
CA GLN A 69 -11.78 30.18 12.48
C GLN A 69 -11.50 29.73 13.92
N VAL A 70 -10.22 29.66 14.24
CA VAL A 70 -9.69 29.40 15.57
C VAL A 70 -9.11 30.70 16.11
N ALA A 71 -9.39 31.04 17.38
CA ALA A 71 -8.93 32.29 17.97
C ALA A 71 -7.52 32.18 18.57
N HIS A 72 -7.20 31.01 19.12
CA HIS A 72 -5.97 30.74 19.85
C HIS A 72 -5.46 29.35 19.48
N LEU A 73 -4.18 29.22 19.15
CA LEU A 73 -3.56 27.95 18.82
C LEU A 73 -2.21 27.83 19.55
N ALA A 74 -2.00 26.73 20.27
CA ALA A 74 -0.74 26.44 20.94
C ALA A 74 -0.19 25.09 20.49
N PHE A 75 1.13 25.02 20.40
CA PHE A 75 1.90 23.87 19.96
C PHE A 75 2.69 23.31 21.14
N TYR A 76 2.71 21.98 21.26
CA TYR A 76 3.35 21.28 22.38
C TYR A 76 4.20 20.12 21.90
N GLY A 77 5.27 19.83 22.63
CA GLY A 77 6.14 18.69 22.41
C GLY A 77 5.55 17.38 22.92
N PHE A 78 6.28 16.27 22.71
CA PHE A 78 5.86 14.93 23.12
C PHE A 78 5.67 14.81 24.64
N ASP A 79 6.45 15.57 25.41
CA ASP A 79 6.35 15.68 26.86
C ASP A 79 5.25 16.67 27.31
N LYS A 80 4.39 17.11 26.38
CA LYS A 80 3.34 18.14 26.57
C LYS A 80 3.89 19.50 27.01
N LYS A 81 5.20 19.75 26.86
CA LYS A 81 5.74 21.09 27.10
C LYS A 81 5.34 22.02 25.97
N PHE A 82 5.00 23.24 26.34
CA PHE A 82 4.70 24.31 25.39
C PHE A 82 5.92 24.61 24.51
N ILE A 83 5.71 24.71 23.21
CA ILE A 83 6.72 25.07 22.20
C ILE A 83 6.49 26.51 21.78
N SER A 84 5.29 26.80 21.28
CA SER A 84 4.94 28.12 20.76
C SER A 84 3.44 28.31 20.68
N TYR A 85 3.06 29.56 20.41
CA TYR A 85 1.68 29.99 20.27
C TYR A 85 1.50 30.73 18.93
N ALA A 86 0.38 30.46 18.27
CA ALA A 86 -0.14 31.22 17.16
C ALA A 86 -1.46 31.88 17.58
N GLY A 87 -1.67 33.10 17.10
CA GLY A 87 -2.92 33.84 17.30
C GLY A 87 -4.08 33.23 16.50
N ALA A 88 -4.96 34.09 15.99
CA ALA A 88 -6.08 33.64 15.19
C ALA A 88 -5.60 32.92 13.92
N VAL A 89 -6.25 31.80 13.61
CA VAL A 89 -6.09 31.06 12.35
C VAL A 89 -7.42 31.09 11.64
N ASP A 90 -7.43 31.68 10.45
CA ASP A 90 -8.64 31.83 9.65
C ASP A 90 -9.17 30.48 9.16
N ALA A 91 -10.49 30.43 8.96
CA ALA A 91 -11.15 29.27 8.38
C ALA A 91 -10.56 28.95 6.99
N ASN A 92 -10.33 27.67 6.72
CA ASN A 92 -9.81 27.16 5.45
C ASN A 92 -8.42 27.66 5.04
N THR A 93 -7.69 28.31 5.96
CA THR A 93 -6.31 28.75 5.74
C THR A 93 -5.34 27.72 6.33
N PRO A 94 -4.40 27.17 5.53
CA PRO A 94 -3.43 26.23 6.05
C PRO A 94 -2.42 26.89 6.99
N PHE A 95 -2.10 26.20 8.07
CA PHE A 95 -1.00 26.56 8.98
C PHE A 95 0.02 25.41 9.04
N THR A 96 1.27 25.76 9.34
CA THR A 96 2.37 24.80 9.48
C THR A 96 2.72 24.64 10.95
N THR A 97 2.78 23.40 11.42
CA THR A 97 3.27 23.10 12.77
C THR A 97 4.78 23.31 12.87
N PRO A 98 5.30 23.97 13.91
CA PRO A 98 6.74 24.08 14.16
C PRO A 98 7.43 22.73 14.33
N GLU A 99 8.75 22.71 14.14
CA GLU A 99 9.59 21.54 14.42
C GLU A 99 9.40 21.06 15.87
N GLY A 100 9.35 19.74 16.07
CA GLY A 100 9.24 19.14 17.38
C GLY A 100 7.83 19.11 17.99
N THR A 101 6.83 19.68 17.30
CA THR A 101 5.41 19.62 17.68
C THR A 101 4.87 18.19 17.63
N PHE A 102 4.14 17.79 18.67
CA PHE A 102 3.46 16.51 18.79
C PHE A 102 1.98 16.67 19.12
N PHE A 103 1.63 17.75 19.81
CA PHE A 103 0.25 18.08 20.10
C PHE A 103 -0.03 19.53 19.76
N VAL A 104 -1.27 19.80 19.34
CA VAL A 104 -1.83 21.14 19.32
C VAL A 104 -3.01 21.21 20.25
N ARG A 105 -3.22 22.39 20.81
CA ARG A 105 -4.47 22.74 21.50
C ARG A 105 -4.95 24.05 20.95
N PHE A 106 -6.24 24.15 20.69
CA PHE A 106 -6.81 25.37 20.18
C PHE A 106 -7.96 25.86 21.04
N SER A 107 -8.37 27.10 20.84
CA SER A 107 -9.59 27.64 21.41
C SER A 107 -10.36 28.46 20.41
N GLN A 108 -11.68 28.38 20.54
CA GLN A 108 -12.62 28.95 19.60
C GLN A 108 -13.85 29.44 20.38
N THR A 109 -14.51 30.46 19.84
CA THR A 109 -15.69 31.06 20.46
C THR A 109 -16.87 30.08 20.42
N LEU A 110 -17.58 29.92 21.53
CA LEU A 110 -18.74 29.00 21.62
C LEU A 110 -19.80 29.28 20.54
N SER A 111 -20.02 30.56 20.21
CA SER A 111 -20.99 30.98 19.18
C SER A 111 -20.67 30.47 17.77
N THR A 112 -19.42 30.11 17.49
CA THR A 112 -19.02 29.56 16.19
C THR A 112 -19.24 28.06 16.09
N GLY A 113 -19.59 27.37 17.19
CA GLY A 113 -20.04 25.97 17.25
C GLY A 113 -18.92 24.93 17.05
N ALA A 114 -18.65 24.14 18.09
CA ALA A 114 -17.68 23.04 18.05
C ALA A 114 -18.15 21.88 17.14
N ASP A 115 -19.47 21.64 17.06
CA ASP A 115 -20.04 20.43 16.46
C ASP A 115 -19.65 20.20 15.00
N THR A 116 -19.38 21.28 14.25
CA THR A 116 -18.99 21.20 12.83
C THR A 116 -17.55 21.65 12.55
N GLN A 117 -16.73 21.81 13.59
CA GLN A 117 -15.31 22.09 13.44
C GLN A 117 -14.56 20.81 13.01
N VAL A 118 -13.62 20.98 12.11
CA VAL A 118 -12.76 19.91 11.60
C VAL A 118 -11.33 20.39 11.57
N LEU A 119 -10.41 19.59 12.11
CA LEU A 119 -8.98 19.76 11.90
C LEU A 119 -8.47 18.63 11.00
N THR A 120 -7.97 18.96 9.81
CA THR A 120 -7.48 17.98 8.83
C THR A 120 -6.02 18.24 8.48
N LYS A 121 -5.23 17.18 8.29
CA LYS A 121 -3.86 17.26 7.74
C LYS A 121 -3.92 17.54 6.23
N GLY A 122 -3.23 18.58 5.76
CA GLY A 122 -3.18 18.97 4.35
C GLY A 122 -3.27 20.48 4.16
N THR A 123 -3.54 20.90 2.92
CA THR A 123 -3.62 22.31 2.49
C THR A 123 -5.03 22.81 2.24
N SER A 124 -6.04 21.92 2.25
CA SER A 124 -7.43 22.26 2.01
C SER A 124 -8.36 21.60 3.02
N ALA A 125 -9.42 22.31 3.38
CA ALA A 125 -10.51 21.76 4.19
C ALA A 125 -11.42 20.85 3.34
N PRO A 126 -12.04 19.82 3.94
CA PRO A 126 -13.02 19.01 3.24
C PRO A 126 -14.28 19.80 2.89
N SER A 127 -14.90 19.49 1.74
CA SER A 127 -16.14 20.13 1.25
C SER A 127 -17.41 19.65 1.97
N VAL A 128 -17.29 18.59 2.79
CA VAL A 128 -18.37 18.01 3.58
C VAL A 128 -17.86 17.81 5.00
N TYR A 129 -18.73 18.05 5.99
CA TYR A 129 -18.40 17.79 7.38
C TYR A 129 -18.10 16.29 7.60
N MET A 130 -17.02 16.02 8.32
CA MET A 130 -16.60 14.67 8.70
C MET A 130 -16.47 14.62 10.21
N GLY A 131 -17.22 13.72 10.84
CA GLY A 131 -17.15 13.51 12.28
C GLY A 131 -15.77 13.04 12.74
N TYR A 132 -15.51 13.17 14.04
CA TYR A 132 -14.30 12.62 14.65
C TYR A 132 -14.16 11.13 14.33
N GLY A 133 -12.97 10.69 13.91
CA GLY A 133 -12.69 9.29 13.59
C GLY A 133 -13.32 8.77 12.29
N TRP A 134 -13.92 9.62 11.46
CA TRP A 134 -14.39 9.25 10.12
C TRP A 134 -13.24 8.71 9.26
N ARG A 135 -13.50 7.66 8.47
CA ARG A 135 -12.53 7.06 7.54
C ARG A 135 -13.08 7.13 6.13
N ASP A 136 -12.25 7.48 5.16
CA ASP A 136 -12.55 7.21 3.75
C ASP A 136 -12.03 5.81 3.40
N TRP A 137 -12.89 4.80 3.53
CA TRP A 137 -12.54 3.41 3.20
C TRP A 137 -12.05 3.28 1.76
N TYR A 138 -12.64 4.00 0.82
CA TYR A 138 -12.29 3.94 -0.59
C TYR A 138 -10.83 4.40 -0.83
N ARG A 139 -10.45 5.57 -0.29
CA ARG A 139 -9.07 6.08 -0.46
C ARG A 139 -8.03 5.23 0.26
N GLN A 140 -8.38 4.71 1.44
CA GLN A 140 -7.49 3.82 2.19
C GLN A 140 -7.25 2.53 1.42
N ASP A 141 -8.30 1.92 0.90
CA ASP A 141 -8.22 0.68 0.14
C ASP A 141 -7.41 0.88 -1.15
N LEU A 142 -7.67 1.97 -1.89
CA LEU A 142 -6.90 2.33 -3.09
C LEU A 142 -5.40 2.48 -2.80
N LYS A 143 -5.03 3.16 -1.72
CA LYS A 143 -3.64 3.33 -1.31
C LYS A 143 -2.98 2.00 -0.92
N SER A 144 -3.70 1.15 -0.17
CA SER A 144 -3.19 -0.16 0.24
C SER A 144 -3.00 -1.11 -0.96
N HIS A 145 -3.90 -1.03 -1.93
CA HIS A 145 -3.81 -1.74 -3.21
C HIS A 145 -2.60 -1.27 -4.01
N GLN A 146 -2.45 0.04 -4.20
CA GLN A 146 -1.30 0.63 -4.90
C GLN A 146 0.02 0.16 -4.30
N GLN A 147 0.18 0.24 -2.98
CA GLN A 147 1.40 -0.23 -2.29
C GLN A 147 1.67 -1.72 -2.51
N THR A 148 0.62 -2.54 -2.52
CA THR A 148 0.75 -3.99 -2.75
C THR A 148 1.22 -4.28 -4.17
N VAL A 149 0.64 -3.60 -5.17
CA VAL A 149 1.03 -3.75 -6.58
C VAL A 149 2.45 -3.23 -6.82
N GLU A 150 2.82 -2.09 -6.24
CA GLU A 150 4.18 -1.54 -6.35
C GLU A 150 5.22 -2.47 -5.71
N LEU A 151 4.93 -3.04 -4.53
CA LEU A 151 5.79 -4.03 -3.89
C LEU A 151 5.95 -5.29 -4.74
N PHE A 152 4.86 -5.76 -5.38
CA PHE A 152 4.92 -6.87 -6.31
C PHE A 152 5.81 -6.55 -7.51
N ASN A 153 5.56 -5.44 -8.20
CA ASN A 153 6.32 -5.01 -9.38
C ASN A 153 7.80 -4.80 -9.07
N LYS A 154 8.12 -4.34 -7.85
CA LYS A 154 9.49 -4.19 -7.37
C LYS A 154 10.20 -5.52 -7.14
N ASN A 155 9.49 -6.50 -6.56
CA ASN A 155 10.08 -7.80 -6.24
C ASN A 155 10.13 -8.76 -7.45
N PHE A 156 9.24 -8.55 -8.43
CA PHE A 156 9.11 -9.37 -9.62
C PHE A 156 9.09 -8.50 -10.89
N PRO A 157 10.18 -7.77 -11.19
CA PRO A 157 10.26 -6.96 -12.39
C PRO A 157 10.12 -7.84 -13.64
N GLY A 158 9.25 -7.44 -14.57
CA GLY A 158 9.00 -8.19 -15.80
C GLY A 158 8.13 -9.44 -15.62
N ALA A 159 7.44 -9.61 -14.48
CA ALA A 159 6.44 -10.66 -14.35
C ALA A 159 5.24 -10.41 -15.28
N ASN A 160 4.72 -11.48 -15.88
CA ASN A 160 3.47 -11.43 -16.61
C ASN A 160 2.28 -11.39 -15.64
N LEU A 161 1.50 -10.32 -15.72
CA LEU A 161 0.34 -10.05 -14.87
C LEU A 161 -0.93 -10.79 -15.31
N VAL A 162 -0.91 -11.46 -16.47
CA VAL A 162 -2.06 -12.20 -16.98
C VAL A 162 -1.98 -13.65 -16.54
N ASN A 163 -2.99 -14.14 -15.84
CA ASN A 163 -3.18 -15.57 -15.58
C ASN A 163 -4.04 -16.21 -16.66
N ARG A 164 -3.42 -17.04 -17.50
CA ARG A 164 -4.09 -17.72 -18.61
C ARG A 164 -5.28 -18.60 -18.16
N ASN A 165 -5.19 -19.21 -16.99
CA ASN A 165 -6.22 -20.14 -16.51
C ASN A 165 -7.51 -19.44 -16.07
N GLU A 166 -7.44 -18.13 -15.84
CA GLU A 166 -8.57 -17.29 -15.41
C GLU A 166 -9.17 -16.48 -16.57
N VAL A 167 -8.62 -16.63 -17.78
CA VAL A 167 -9.16 -15.95 -18.97
C VAL A 167 -10.46 -16.62 -19.43
N LEU A 168 -11.48 -15.80 -19.62
CA LEU A 168 -12.79 -16.22 -20.09
C LEU A 168 -12.82 -16.31 -21.62
N MET A 169 -12.85 -17.54 -22.14
CA MET A 169 -12.84 -17.85 -23.57
C MET A 169 -14.23 -17.71 -24.21
N GLY A 170 -14.30 -17.13 -25.41
CA GLY A 170 -15.54 -17.02 -26.19
C GLY A 170 -16.43 -15.86 -25.76
N TYR A 171 -15.83 -14.82 -25.18
CA TYR A 171 -16.54 -13.62 -24.74
C TYR A 171 -15.78 -12.36 -25.15
N ALA A 172 -16.51 -11.28 -25.38
CA ALA A 172 -15.98 -9.95 -25.62
C ALA A 172 -16.36 -9.00 -24.49
N LEU A 173 -15.43 -8.09 -24.16
CA LEU A 173 -15.66 -6.97 -23.26
C LEU A 173 -16.25 -5.78 -24.02
N SER A 174 -17.29 -5.16 -23.47
CA SER A 174 -17.87 -3.91 -23.97
C SER A 174 -17.29 -2.71 -23.22
N THR A 175 -17.36 -1.52 -23.81
CA THR A 175 -16.84 -0.27 -23.22
C THR A 175 -17.54 0.13 -21.91
N ASN A 176 -18.72 -0.44 -21.63
CA ASN A 176 -19.42 -0.28 -20.35
C ASN A 176 -18.98 -1.29 -19.27
N GLY A 177 -18.03 -2.18 -19.56
CA GLY A 177 -17.56 -3.24 -18.65
C GLY A 177 -18.40 -4.51 -18.70
N SER A 178 -19.48 -4.56 -19.48
CA SER A 178 -20.29 -5.77 -19.66
C SER A 178 -19.57 -6.79 -20.52
N VAL A 179 -19.80 -8.07 -20.23
CA VAL A 179 -19.21 -9.20 -20.94
C VAL A 179 -20.31 -9.89 -21.75
N THR A 180 -20.11 -10.02 -23.06
CA THR A 180 -21.07 -10.61 -23.99
C THR A 180 -20.45 -11.80 -24.71
N ALA A 181 -21.21 -12.87 -24.94
CA ALA A 181 -20.73 -14.03 -25.68
C ALA A 181 -20.30 -13.63 -27.10
N ASN A 182 -19.06 -13.98 -27.46
CA ASN A 182 -18.49 -13.77 -28.78
C ASN A 182 -17.28 -14.70 -28.97
N ASN A 183 -17.44 -15.71 -29.83
CA ASN A 183 -16.45 -16.78 -30.03
C ASN A 183 -15.15 -16.33 -30.73
N SER A 184 -15.01 -15.05 -31.07
CA SER A 184 -13.77 -14.51 -31.65
C SER A 184 -12.81 -13.93 -30.60
N TYR A 185 -13.28 -13.73 -29.37
CA TYR A 185 -12.57 -13.00 -28.33
C TYR A 185 -12.46 -13.79 -27.04
N TYR A 186 -11.48 -13.42 -26.23
CA TYR A 186 -11.38 -13.80 -24.83
C TYR A 186 -11.25 -12.55 -23.96
N VAL A 187 -11.68 -12.64 -22.71
CA VAL A 187 -11.60 -11.55 -21.73
C VAL A 187 -10.73 -11.98 -20.57
N THR A 188 -9.78 -11.15 -20.17
CA THR A 188 -9.00 -11.41 -18.96
C THR A 188 -9.87 -11.30 -17.71
N ASP A 189 -9.43 -11.95 -16.63
CA ASP A 189 -9.92 -11.58 -15.31
C ASP A 189 -9.43 -10.16 -14.93
N PHE A 190 -9.84 -9.67 -13.77
CA PHE A 190 -9.37 -8.41 -13.20
C PHE A 190 -7.87 -8.50 -12.91
N ILE A 191 -7.08 -7.77 -13.71
CA ILE A 191 -5.63 -7.68 -13.54
C ILE A 191 -5.32 -6.51 -12.61
N PRO A 192 -4.64 -6.72 -11.48
CA PRO A 192 -4.29 -5.63 -10.57
C PRO A 192 -3.23 -4.72 -11.19
N VAL A 193 -3.46 -3.42 -11.10
CA VAL A 193 -2.55 -2.37 -11.57
C VAL A 193 -2.40 -1.27 -10.52
N ALA A 194 -1.23 -0.63 -10.50
CA ALA A 194 -1.00 0.62 -9.79
C ALA A 194 -1.53 1.81 -10.61
N PRO A 195 -2.15 2.81 -9.97
CA PRO A 195 -2.62 4.02 -10.63
C PRO A 195 -1.46 4.86 -11.17
N LEU A 196 -1.70 5.59 -12.28
CA LEU A 196 -0.68 6.41 -12.96
C LEU A 196 0.61 5.66 -13.35
N ALA A 197 0.60 4.32 -13.36
CA ALA A 197 1.75 3.52 -13.73
C ALA A 197 1.69 3.12 -15.22
N THR A 198 2.87 2.86 -15.77
CA THR A 198 3.04 2.48 -17.17
C THR A 198 3.10 0.96 -17.31
N TYR A 199 2.38 0.43 -18.30
CA TYR A 199 2.35 -0.98 -18.65
C TYR A 199 2.52 -1.17 -20.14
N ILE A 200 2.92 -2.37 -20.54
CA ILE A 200 3.03 -2.78 -21.94
C ILE A 200 2.37 -4.14 -22.15
N CYS A 201 1.62 -4.28 -23.24
CA CYS A 201 0.91 -5.49 -23.61
C CYS A 201 1.40 -6.02 -24.96
N ASN A 202 1.57 -7.33 -25.09
CA ASN A 202 2.02 -7.95 -26.34
C ASN A 202 0.90 -8.20 -27.36
N LYS A 203 -0.30 -7.67 -27.07
CA LYS A 203 -1.49 -7.73 -27.91
C LYS A 203 -2.22 -6.39 -27.85
N ALA A 204 -2.69 -5.94 -29.01
CA ALA A 204 -3.61 -4.83 -29.08
C ALA A 204 -4.97 -5.22 -28.51
N SER A 205 -5.66 -4.25 -27.94
CA SER A 205 -7.03 -4.39 -27.45
C SER A 205 -7.74 -3.05 -27.62
N ASN A 206 -8.88 -3.08 -28.29
CA ASN A 206 -9.70 -1.88 -28.51
C ASN A 206 -10.56 -1.53 -27.29
N VAL A 207 -10.78 -2.47 -26.37
CA VAL A 207 -11.51 -2.23 -25.12
C VAL A 207 -10.71 -2.78 -23.93
N VAL A 208 -10.16 -1.85 -23.17
CA VAL A 208 -9.56 -2.08 -21.85
C VAL A 208 -10.36 -1.30 -20.82
N CYS A 209 -11.20 -1.96 -20.04
CA CYS A 209 -11.94 -1.30 -18.97
C CYS A 209 -11.06 -1.17 -17.73
N CYS A 210 -11.01 0.04 -17.16
CA CYS A 210 -10.34 0.33 -15.90
C CYS A 210 -11.38 0.40 -14.77
N TYR A 211 -11.03 -0.16 -13.62
CA TYR A 211 -11.90 -0.25 -12.46
C TYR A 211 -11.20 0.28 -11.21
N ASP A 212 -11.97 0.86 -10.31
CA ASP A 212 -11.48 1.23 -8.98
C ASP A 212 -11.35 0.02 -8.05
N VAL A 213 -10.94 0.28 -6.81
CA VAL A 213 -10.76 -0.75 -5.77
C VAL A 213 -12.06 -1.47 -5.40
N THR A 214 -13.23 -0.89 -5.71
CA THR A 214 -14.55 -1.48 -5.48
C THR A 214 -15.09 -2.23 -6.71
N LEU A 215 -14.27 -2.38 -7.76
CA LEU A 215 -14.63 -2.96 -9.06
C LEU A 215 -15.68 -2.17 -9.83
N LYS A 216 -15.90 -0.91 -9.49
CA LYS A 216 -16.72 -0.01 -10.30
C LYS A 216 -15.86 0.53 -11.45
N LYS A 217 -16.43 0.52 -12.66
CA LYS A 217 -15.74 1.02 -13.85
C LYS A 217 -15.47 2.53 -13.71
N VAL A 218 -14.22 2.93 -13.86
CA VAL A 218 -13.80 4.34 -13.82
C VAL A 218 -13.46 4.89 -15.20
N ASP A 219 -12.95 4.06 -16.09
CA ASP A 219 -12.50 4.52 -17.41
C ASP A 219 -12.46 3.38 -18.45
N VAL A 220 -12.19 3.73 -19.71
CA VAL A 220 -11.93 2.79 -20.81
C VAL A 220 -10.78 3.29 -21.69
N LEU A 221 -9.85 2.39 -22.00
CA LEU A 221 -8.69 2.66 -22.84
C LEU A 221 -8.72 1.78 -24.09
N SER A 222 -7.94 2.17 -25.09
CA SER A 222 -7.54 1.32 -26.21
C SER A 222 -6.02 1.24 -26.22
N ILE A 223 -5.48 0.04 -26.35
CA ILE A 223 -4.03 -0.23 -26.30
C ILE A 223 -3.56 -0.85 -27.62
N HIS A 224 -2.34 -0.50 -28.02
CA HIS A 224 -1.70 -1.02 -29.22
C HIS A 224 -0.66 -2.08 -28.85
N THR A 225 -0.41 -3.03 -29.75
CA THR A 225 0.59 -4.08 -29.55
C THR A 225 1.96 -3.48 -29.28
N ASN A 226 2.63 -3.96 -28.22
CA ASN A 226 3.99 -3.56 -27.84
C ASN A 226 4.18 -2.05 -27.68
N THR A 227 3.10 -1.32 -27.37
CA THR A 227 3.13 0.12 -27.13
C THR A 227 2.79 0.37 -25.66
N PRO A 228 3.65 1.07 -24.91
CA PRO A 228 3.36 1.40 -23.51
C PRO A 228 2.11 2.27 -23.38
N PHE A 229 1.35 2.07 -22.31
CA PHE A 229 0.18 2.86 -21.95
C PHE A 229 0.20 3.15 -20.46
N THR A 230 -0.51 4.21 -20.04
CA THR A 230 -0.59 4.63 -18.64
C THR A 230 -2.00 4.45 -18.11
N THR A 231 -2.13 3.88 -16.92
CA THR A 231 -3.43 3.72 -16.23
C THR A 231 -3.90 5.04 -15.62
N PRO A 232 -5.21 5.31 -15.54
CA PRO A 232 -5.72 6.53 -14.91
C PRO A 232 -5.49 6.55 -13.38
N ALA A 233 -5.71 7.71 -12.75
CA ALA A 233 -5.41 7.92 -11.33
C ALA A 233 -6.27 7.06 -10.37
N ASP A 234 -7.47 6.69 -10.79
CA ASP A 234 -8.40 5.91 -9.97
C ASP A 234 -8.41 4.41 -10.33
N ALA A 235 -7.53 3.96 -11.23
CA ALA A 235 -7.46 2.55 -11.61
C ALA A 235 -6.74 1.70 -10.56
N ALA A 236 -7.43 0.69 -10.06
CA ALA A 236 -6.87 -0.42 -9.27
C ALA A 236 -6.82 -1.71 -10.10
N TYR A 237 -7.76 -1.92 -11.02
CA TYR A 237 -7.81 -3.10 -11.86
C TYR A 237 -8.05 -2.73 -13.31
N ILE A 238 -7.57 -3.58 -14.23
CA ILE A 238 -7.96 -3.52 -15.63
C ILE A 238 -8.50 -4.87 -16.09
N ARG A 239 -9.38 -4.83 -17.08
CA ARG A 239 -9.76 -5.98 -17.88
C ARG A 239 -9.65 -5.62 -19.34
N LEU A 240 -9.16 -6.53 -20.14
CA LEU A 240 -9.09 -6.36 -21.58
C LEU A 240 -9.70 -7.56 -22.28
N HIS A 241 -10.26 -7.32 -23.46
CA HIS A 241 -10.47 -8.40 -24.42
C HIS A 241 -9.35 -8.46 -25.46
N ALA A 242 -9.12 -9.62 -26.05
CA ALA A 242 -8.18 -9.76 -27.16
C ALA A 242 -8.62 -10.88 -28.10
N THR A 243 -8.02 -10.88 -29.29
CA THR A 243 -8.28 -11.82 -30.39
C THR A 243 -6.95 -12.09 -31.10
N PRO A 244 -6.74 -13.27 -31.71
CA PRO A 244 -7.61 -14.47 -31.79
C PRO A 244 -7.60 -15.33 -30.52
N LEU A 245 -8.59 -16.20 -30.31
CA LEU A 245 -8.73 -17.08 -29.12
C LEU A 245 -7.46 -17.86 -28.75
N ASN A 246 -6.80 -18.44 -29.75
CA ASN A 246 -5.57 -19.21 -29.56
C ASN A 246 -4.37 -18.37 -29.13
N SER A 247 -4.46 -17.03 -29.18
CA SER A 247 -3.39 -16.15 -28.71
C SER A 247 -3.40 -15.97 -27.19
N ALA A 248 -4.45 -16.39 -26.49
CA ALA A 248 -4.57 -16.23 -25.04
C ALA A 248 -3.41 -16.89 -24.30
N ASP A 249 -2.92 -18.05 -24.76
CA ASP A 249 -1.80 -18.79 -24.16
C ASP A 249 -0.50 -17.98 -24.17
N THR A 250 -0.39 -16.99 -25.06
CA THR A 250 0.79 -16.13 -25.22
C THR A 250 0.55 -14.70 -24.75
N LEU A 251 -0.61 -14.38 -24.18
CA LEU A 251 -0.91 -13.03 -23.73
C LEU A 251 0.03 -12.64 -22.58
N MET A 252 0.64 -11.47 -22.71
CA MET A 252 1.49 -10.88 -21.68
C MET A 252 1.14 -9.42 -21.46
N LEU A 253 0.95 -9.08 -20.19
CA LEU A 253 0.91 -7.71 -19.72
C LEU A 253 2.02 -7.55 -18.67
N LEU A 254 2.89 -6.56 -18.85
CA LEU A 254 4.02 -6.31 -17.97
C LEU A 254 3.98 -4.87 -17.46
N HIS A 255 4.47 -4.67 -16.24
CA HIS A 255 4.75 -3.35 -15.71
C HIS A 255 6.04 -2.78 -16.33
N GLY A 256 5.97 -1.55 -16.82
CA GLY A 256 7.08 -0.87 -17.51
C GLY A 256 6.81 -0.65 -19.01
N SER A 257 7.87 -0.24 -19.73
CA SER A 257 7.83 0.11 -21.16
C SER A 257 8.39 -0.95 -22.09
N ASP A 258 9.06 -1.97 -21.55
CA ASP A 258 9.92 -2.85 -22.34
C ASP A 258 9.27 -4.22 -22.48
N MET A 259 9.01 -4.63 -23.73
CA MET A 259 8.48 -5.96 -24.04
C MET A 259 9.65 -6.94 -24.20
N PRO A 260 9.69 -8.05 -23.43
CA PRO A 260 10.68 -9.10 -23.65
C PRO A 260 10.50 -9.78 -25.03
N ALA A 261 11.60 -10.28 -25.60
CA ALA A 261 11.58 -11.01 -26.86
C ALA A 261 10.89 -12.39 -26.73
N ASP A 262 11.04 -13.02 -25.56
CA ASP A 262 10.48 -14.33 -25.25
C ASP A 262 9.20 -14.22 -24.40
N TYR A 263 8.35 -15.24 -24.51
CA TYR A 263 7.17 -15.35 -23.68
C TYR A 263 7.53 -15.58 -22.20
N VAL A 264 6.95 -14.79 -21.32
CA VAL A 264 7.03 -14.90 -19.86
C VAL A 264 5.72 -15.51 -19.35
N PRO A 265 5.74 -16.73 -18.79
CA PRO A 265 4.56 -17.32 -18.15
C PRO A 265 4.05 -16.48 -16.98
N SER A 266 2.76 -16.61 -16.69
CA SER A 266 2.16 -16.00 -15.49
C SER A 266 2.86 -16.49 -14.22
N GLY A 267 3.31 -15.55 -13.38
CA GLY A 267 3.79 -15.81 -12.02
C GLY A 267 5.00 -16.76 -11.87
N ALA A 268 6.15 -16.23 -11.50
CA ALA A 268 7.04 -16.93 -10.57
C ALA A 268 6.72 -16.42 -9.14
N PRO A 269 6.56 -17.23 -8.06
CA PRO A 269 6.34 -18.67 -7.89
C PRO A 269 4.90 -19.00 -7.38
N ASN A 270 4.58 -20.29 -7.13
CA ASN A 270 3.21 -20.76 -6.87
C ASN A 270 2.72 -20.54 -5.41
N LYS A 271 1.41 -20.73 -5.18
CA LYS A 271 0.74 -20.56 -3.87
C LYS A 271 1.37 -21.39 -2.73
N GLN A 272 1.93 -22.57 -3.03
CA GLN A 272 2.61 -23.41 -2.02
C GLN A 272 3.96 -22.81 -1.61
N ASP A 273 4.71 -22.23 -2.54
CA ASP A 273 6.02 -21.60 -2.27
C ASP A 273 5.88 -20.36 -1.36
N ILE A 274 4.85 -19.55 -1.59
CA ILE A 274 4.52 -18.38 -0.74
C ILE A 274 4.03 -18.84 0.65
N THR A 275 3.25 -19.93 0.72
CA THR A 275 2.74 -20.46 2.00
C THR A 275 3.88 -21.05 2.84
N GLN A 276 4.83 -21.74 2.22
CA GLN A 276 5.98 -22.32 2.89
C GLN A 276 6.99 -21.25 3.35
N THR A 277 7.20 -20.20 2.55
CA THR A 277 8.08 -19.07 2.89
C THR A 277 7.47 -18.19 3.99
N SER A 278 6.16 -17.91 3.93
CA SER A 278 5.44 -17.19 4.99
C SER A 278 5.36 -17.96 6.30
N LEU A 279 5.25 -19.30 6.26
CA LEU A 279 5.38 -20.17 7.44
C LEU A 279 6.80 -20.14 8.03
N GLN A 280 7.84 -20.09 7.20
CA GLN A 280 9.23 -19.97 7.68
C GLN A 280 9.53 -18.60 8.30
N ILE A 281 8.99 -17.52 7.73
CA ILE A 281 9.11 -16.15 8.25
C ILE A 281 8.29 -15.97 9.54
N SER A 282 7.07 -16.51 9.60
CA SER A 282 6.20 -16.41 10.79
C SER A 282 6.64 -17.29 11.96
N ARG A 283 7.39 -18.36 11.70
CA ARG A 283 7.99 -19.22 12.74
C ARG A 283 9.35 -18.72 13.22
N ALA A 284 9.91 -17.67 12.63
CA ALA A 284 11.13 -17.05 13.13
C ALA A 284 10.79 -16.19 14.37
N PRO A 285 11.24 -16.55 15.59
CA PRO A 285 11.00 -15.72 16.76
C PRO A 285 11.81 -14.43 16.64
N SER A 286 11.17 -13.31 16.91
CA SER A 286 11.82 -12.00 16.93
C SER A 286 12.84 -11.88 18.07
N MET A 287 14.06 -11.47 17.69
CA MET A 287 15.13 -10.85 18.49
C MET A 287 15.98 -11.72 19.43
N ARG A 288 17.29 -11.78 19.13
CA ARG A 288 18.40 -11.21 19.95
C ARG A 288 19.77 -11.56 19.36
N HIS A 289 20.68 -10.57 19.36
CA HIS A 289 22.10 -10.58 18.92
C HIS A 289 22.30 -10.38 17.41
N CYS A 290 22.55 -9.15 16.95
CA CYS A 290 23.84 -8.45 16.99
C CYS A 290 24.94 -9.20 16.20
N ARG A 291 25.32 -8.62 15.05
CA ARG A 291 26.61 -8.78 14.35
C ARG A 291 27.20 -10.20 14.32
N GLN A 292 26.80 -11.00 13.33
CA GLN A 292 27.66 -11.92 12.54
C GLN A 292 26.74 -12.80 11.69
N GLY A 293 26.63 -12.49 10.40
CA GLY A 293 25.73 -13.23 9.50
C GLY A 293 25.75 -12.77 8.05
N ALA A 294 26.44 -11.66 7.74
CA ALA A 294 26.64 -11.16 6.39
C ALA A 294 27.57 -12.02 5.50
N ILE A 295 27.86 -13.28 5.85
CA ILE A 295 28.82 -14.13 5.12
C ILE A 295 28.21 -15.46 4.61
N SER A 296 26.95 -15.80 4.92
CA SER A 296 26.40 -17.13 4.58
C SER A 296 25.30 -17.18 3.51
N LEU A 297 25.06 -16.12 2.73
CA LEU A 297 24.08 -16.15 1.63
C LEU A 297 24.70 -16.39 0.24
N THR A 298 26.03 -16.33 0.10
CA THR A 298 26.72 -16.53 -1.18
C THR A 298 27.12 -17.98 -1.47
N ARG A 299 26.96 -18.91 -0.52
CA ARG A 299 27.39 -20.33 -0.66
C ARG A 299 26.29 -21.33 -1.00
N ALA A 300 25.02 -20.96 -0.93
CA ALA A 300 23.90 -21.88 -1.19
C ALA A 300 23.42 -21.88 -2.66
N VAL A 301 23.68 -20.81 -3.42
CA VAL A 301 23.23 -20.70 -4.82
C VAL A 301 24.29 -21.19 -5.83
N LEU A 302 25.55 -21.35 -5.42
CA LEU A 302 26.67 -21.72 -6.32
C LEU A 302 27.03 -23.22 -6.34
N ARG A 303 26.10 -24.12 -5.98
CA ARG A 303 26.33 -25.59 -5.98
C ARG A 303 25.44 -26.40 -6.92
N TRP A 304 24.71 -25.76 -7.82
CA TRP A 304 23.87 -26.43 -8.81
C TRP A 304 24.26 -26.17 -10.28
N VAL A 305 25.45 -25.62 -10.54
CA VAL A 305 25.99 -25.49 -11.90
C VAL A 305 27.17 -26.47 -12.09
N ILE A 306 26.83 -27.67 -12.57
CA ILE A 306 27.60 -28.65 -13.38
C ILE A 306 28.93 -29.21 -12.79
N PRO A 307 29.09 -30.56 -12.70
CA PRO A 307 29.90 -31.23 -13.72
C PRO A 307 29.35 -32.57 -14.21
N PHE A 308 29.31 -32.69 -15.54
CA PHE A 308 29.48 -33.94 -16.27
C PHE A 308 30.74 -34.65 -15.76
N HIS A 309 30.65 -35.92 -15.30
CA HIS A 309 31.75 -36.89 -15.37
C HIS A 309 31.18 -38.32 -15.40
N ILE A 310 31.50 -39.01 -16.49
CA ILE A 310 31.28 -40.42 -16.76
C ILE A 310 31.91 -41.29 -15.65
N ARG A 311 31.19 -42.28 -15.11
CA ARG A 311 31.69 -43.65 -14.81
C ARG A 311 30.62 -44.58 -14.19
N MET A 312 30.44 -45.71 -14.90
CA MET A 312 30.38 -47.10 -14.45
C MET A 312 29.30 -47.58 -13.47
N ALA A 313 28.61 -48.64 -13.91
CA ALA A 313 27.54 -49.39 -13.24
C ALA A 313 27.93 -50.02 -11.90
N PRO A 314 26.99 -50.23 -10.96
CA PRO A 314 27.22 -51.03 -9.77
C PRO A 314 26.75 -52.48 -9.94
N TRP A 315 27.69 -53.40 -9.73
CA TRP A 315 27.45 -54.84 -9.58
C TRP A 315 26.71 -55.12 -8.26
N ALA A 316 25.68 -55.97 -8.33
CA ALA A 316 24.89 -56.42 -7.20
C ALA A 316 25.70 -57.32 -6.25
N ARG A 317 25.54 -57.12 -4.93
CA ARG A 317 25.94 -58.09 -3.90
C ARG A 317 24.83 -59.12 -3.73
N MET A 318 25.15 -60.40 -3.90
CA MET A 318 24.39 -61.52 -3.32
C MET A 318 24.99 -61.94 -1.97
N PRO A 319 24.21 -62.55 -1.05
CA PRO A 319 24.62 -62.85 0.31
C PRO A 319 25.43 -64.16 0.43
N ARG A 320 26.29 -64.22 1.44
CA ARG A 320 27.07 -65.39 1.85
C ARG A 320 26.19 -66.49 2.47
N MET A 321 26.53 -67.74 2.20
CA MET A 321 26.20 -68.91 3.03
C MET A 321 27.46 -69.77 3.27
N PRO A 322 27.48 -70.61 4.32
CA PRO A 322 28.68 -70.97 5.07
C PRO A 322 29.36 -72.26 4.60
N SER A 323 30.67 -72.36 4.86
CA SER A 323 31.50 -73.54 4.64
C SER A 323 31.12 -74.72 5.56
N PRO A 324 31.33 -75.96 5.10
CA PRO A 324 31.72 -77.05 5.97
C PRO A 324 33.07 -77.68 5.59
N ILE A 325 33.55 -78.45 6.57
CA ILE A 325 34.86 -79.01 6.83
C ILE A 325 35.27 -80.18 5.90
N LEU A 326 36.58 -80.34 5.76
CA LEU A 326 37.39 -81.46 5.23
C LEU A 326 36.83 -82.88 5.47
N SER A 327 37.01 -83.79 4.50
CA SER A 327 37.86 -84.99 4.66
C SER A 327 37.96 -85.85 3.39
N ARG A 328 39.20 -86.33 3.15
CA ARG A 328 39.70 -87.43 2.31
C ARG A 328 39.48 -87.41 0.80
#